data_AF-A0A183GAF4-F1
#
_entry.id   AF-A0A183GAF4-F1
#
_cell.length_a   1.000
_cell.length_b   1.000
_cell.length_c   1.000
_cell.angle_alpha   90.00
_cell.angle_beta   90.00
_cell.angle_gamma   90.00
#
_symmetry.space_group_name_H-M   'P 1'
#
loop_
_entity.id
_entity.type
_entity.pdbx_description
1 polymer ?
#
loop_
_entity_poly.entity_id
_entity_poly.type
_entity_poly.pdbx_seq_one_letter_code
_entity_poly.pdbx_strand_id
1 'polypeptide(L)'
;MSCNFIIHCITRNRDGDADFGQDEGSGERGGDLLLGYEGEDECLELVGLKYVEMEIMENRVEVSCPECAAHLHPSDIRNLVGGRTALIEKYEQFSLRRYLMTECDTRWCPAPDCGYAVIATACAACPQLKCERESCGTLFCYHCKVCEF
;
A
#
# COMPACT_ATOMS: atom_id res chain seq x y z
N MET A 1 19.07 -6.93 7.13
CA MET A 1 19.47 -7.99 6.19
C MET A 1 18.37 -8.05 5.14
N SER A 2 18.57 -7.40 4.00
CA SER A 2 17.56 -7.36 2.93
C SER A 2 17.70 -8.60 2.06
N CYS A 3 16.60 -9.30 1.79
CA CYS A 3 16.58 -10.51 0.97
C CYS A 3 16.83 -10.16 -0.51
N ASN A 4 17.58 -11.02 -1.21
CA ASN A 4 17.90 -10.82 -2.62
C ASN A 4 16.64 -10.70 -3.50
N PHE A 5 15.56 -11.43 -3.21
CA PHE A 5 14.28 -11.28 -3.92
C PHE A 5 13.61 -9.92 -3.71
N ILE A 6 13.65 -9.40 -2.48
CA ILE A 6 13.13 -8.05 -2.16
C ILE A 6 13.95 -7.01 -2.93
N ILE A 7 15.28 -7.07 -2.84
CA ILE A 7 16.17 -6.13 -3.53
C ILE A 7 15.93 -6.20 -5.03
N HIS A 8 15.91 -7.40 -5.61
CA HIS A 8 15.77 -7.61 -7.05
C HIS A 8 14.46 -7.06 -7.61
N CYS A 9 13.32 -7.33 -6.95
CA CYS A 9 12.03 -6.83 -7.39
C CYS A 9 11.90 -5.30 -7.21
N ILE A 10 12.53 -4.71 -6.18
CA ILE A 10 12.50 -3.25 -5.95
C ILE A 10 13.43 -2.49 -6.88
N THR A 11 14.66 -2.98 -7.10
CA THR A 11 15.67 -2.26 -7.88
C THR A 11 15.30 -2.19 -9.36
N ARG A 12 14.74 -3.26 -9.93
CA ARG A 12 14.31 -3.26 -11.34
C ARG A 12 13.14 -2.35 -11.63
N ASN A 13 12.14 -2.29 -10.74
CA ASN A 13 10.99 -1.41 -10.93
C ASN A 13 11.41 0.08 -10.97
N ARG A 14 12.52 0.42 -10.30
CA ARG A 14 13.10 1.77 -10.29
C ARG A 14 13.88 2.14 -11.55
N ASP A 15 14.32 1.14 -12.33
CA ASP A 15 15.03 1.35 -13.60
C ASP A 15 14.05 1.52 -14.79
N GLY A 16 12.76 1.24 -14.61
CA GLY A 16 11.70 1.41 -15.63
C GLY A 16 11.16 2.84 -15.80
N ASP A 17 11.51 3.76 -14.91
CA ASP A 17 11.07 5.17 -14.94
C ASP A 17 12.11 6.13 -15.56
N ALA A 18 13.21 5.63 -16.07
CA ALA A 18 14.22 6.43 -16.76
C ALA A 18 13.95 6.43 -18.28
N ASP A 19 13.05 7.29 -18.76
CA ASP A 19 12.95 7.58 -20.20
C ASP A 19 13.13 9.08 -20.54
N PHE A 20 13.75 9.27 -21.69
CA PHE A 20 13.91 10.47 -22.52
C PHE A 20 14.99 11.52 -22.21
N GLY A 21 16.08 11.41 -22.98
CA GLY A 21 17.00 12.50 -23.30
C GLY A 21 17.91 12.14 -24.48
N GLN A 22 17.49 12.49 -25.71
CA GLN A 22 18.29 12.39 -26.93
C GLN A 22 19.49 13.35 -26.89
N ASP A 23 20.69 12.91 -27.30
CA ASP A 23 21.35 13.42 -28.52
C ASP A 23 22.68 12.70 -28.85
N GLU A 24 22.99 12.67 -30.15
CA GLU A 24 24.00 11.86 -30.84
C GLU A 24 25.47 12.27 -30.63
N GLY A 25 26.39 11.30 -30.66
CA GLY A 25 27.84 11.55 -30.69
C GLY A 25 28.69 10.27 -30.77
N SER A 26 29.39 10.11 -31.89
CA SER A 26 30.13 8.94 -32.36
C SER A 26 31.41 8.54 -31.58
N GLY A 27 31.77 7.24 -31.61
CA GLY A 27 33.13 6.77 -31.28
C GLY A 27 33.25 5.30 -30.84
N GLU A 28 33.83 4.47 -31.70
CA GLU A 28 34.05 3.02 -31.54
C GLU A 28 34.96 2.62 -30.35
N ARG A 29 34.59 1.55 -29.62
CA ARG A 29 35.41 0.32 -29.43
C ARG A 29 34.85 -0.61 -28.33
N GLY A 30 34.49 -1.82 -28.77
CA GLY A 30 34.94 -3.10 -28.18
C GLY A 30 34.41 -3.52 -26.81
N GLY A 31 33.63 -4.60 -26.80
CA GLY A 31 33.42 -5.41 -25.59
C GLY A 31 32.00 -5.95 -25.47
N ASP A 32 31.56 -6.68 -26.49
CA ASP A 32 30.28 -7.36 -26.51
C ASP A 32 30.29 -8.52 -25.51
N LEU A 33 29.71 -8.29 -24.33
CA LEU A 33 29.19 -9.35 -23.45
C LEU A 33 27.97 -8.81 -22.66
N LEU A 34 27.00 -8.25 -23.38
CA LEU A 34 25.63 -8.20 -22.88
C LEU A 34 25.02 -9.57 -23.14
N LEU A 35 25.28 -10.51 -22.22
CA LEU A 35 24.42 -11.69 -22.11
C LEU A 35 23.03 -11.18 -21.73
N GLY A 36 22.14 -11.13 -22.71
CA GLY A 36 20.72 -11.01 -22.50
C GLY A 36 20.24 -12.14 -21.60
N TYR A 37 19.93 -11.79 -20.35
CA TYR A 37 19.06 -12.55 -19.46
C TYR A 37 17.66 -11.93 -19.58
N GLU A 38 17.02 -12.07 -20.74
CA GLU A 38 15.71 -11.48 -21.03
C GLU A 38 14.55 -12.48 -20.85
N GLY A 39 14.52 -13.23 -19.75
CA GLY A 39 13.41 -14.18 -19.56
C GLY A 39 13.14 -14.68 -18.14
N GLU A 40 14.16 -14.74 -17.28
CA GLU A 40 13.99 -15.23 -15.91
C GLU A 40 13.44 -14.14 -14.96
N ASP A 41 13.73 -12.89 -15.29
CA ASP A 41 13.47 -11.73 -14.41
C ASP A 41 12.08 -11.15 -14.55
N GLU A 42 11.51 -11.17 -15.76
CA GLU A 42 10.13 -10.76 -16.03
C GLU A 42 9.15 -11.68 -15.29
N CYS A 43 9.44 -12.99 -15.24
CA CYS A 43 8.66 -13.94 -14.46
C CYS A 43 8.71 -13.63 -12.96
N LEU A 44 9.87 -13.21 -12.43
CA LEU A 44 10.04 -12.91 -11.02
C LEU A 44 9.28 -11.64 -10.61
N GLU A 45 9.31 -10.60 -11.46
CA GLU A 45 8.53 -9.38 -11.25
C GLU A 45 7.03 -9.64 -11.30
N LEU A 46 6.56 -10.39 -12.31
CA LEU A 46 5.16 -10.80 -12.44
C LEU A 46 4.67 -11.69 -11.29
N VAL A 47 5.56 -12.49 -10.70
CA VAL A 47 5.26 -13.30 -9.51
C VAL A 47 5.17 -12.41 -8.26
N GLY A 48 6.10 -11.47 -8.07
CA GLY A 48 6.14 -10.54 -6.94
C GLY A 48 4.89 -9.65 -6.85
N LEU A 49 4.65 -8.85 -7.89
CA LEU A 49 3.52 -9.14 -8.75
C LEU A 49 2.17 -9.56 -8.13
N LYS A 50 1.73 -10.67 -8.71
CA LYS A 50 0.52 -11.39 -8.35
C LYS A 50 0.47 -11.73 -6.87
N TYR A 51 1.61 -11.99 -6.23
CA TYR A 51 1.65 -12.26 -4.79
C TYR A 51 1.16 -11.05 -3.98
N VAL A 52 1.75 -9.87 -4.19
CA VAL A 52 1.34 -8.63 -3.50
C VAL A 52 -0.13 -8.32 -3.79
N GLU A 53 -0.57 -8.51 -5.03
CA GLU A 53 -1.97 -8.35 -5.40
C GLU A 53 -2.91 -9.28 -4.64
N MET A 54 -2.59 -10.57 -4.53
CA MET A 54 -3.38 -11.53 -3.73
C MET A 54 -3.42 -11.15 -2.24
N GLU A 55 -2.28 -10.78 -1.66
CA GLU A 55 -2.20 -10.36 -0.26
C GLU A 55 -3.12 -9.15 0.02
N ILE A 56 -3.07 -8.13 -0.84
CA ILE A 56 -3.94 -6.96 -0.76
C ILE A 56 -5.42 -7.34 -0.97
N MET A 57 -5.69 -8.24 -1.91
CA MET A 57 -7.05 -8.68 -2.21
C MET A 57 -7.70 -9.45 -1.05
N GLU A 58 -6.89 -10.18 -0.27
CA GLU A 58 -7.26 -10.86 0.97
C GLU A 58 -7.21 -9.93 2.21
N ASN A 59 -7.10 -8.61 1.99
CA ASN A 59 -7.08 -7.57 3.02
C ASN A 59 -5.90 -7.68 4.01
N ARG A 60 -4.76 -8.24 3.58
CA ARG A 60 -3.52 -8.25 4.36
C ARG A 60 -2.68 -7.01 4.07
N VAL A 61 -2.22 -6.36 5.14
CA VAL A 61 -1.42 -5.12 5.08
C VAL A 61 0.02 -5.33 5.54
N GLU A 62 0.29 -6.40 6.28
CA GLU A 62 1.62 -6.84 6.69
C GLU A 62 2.18 -7.83 5.66
N VAL A 63 2.36 -7.35 4.43
CA VAL A 63 2.86 -8.16 3.32
C VAL A 63 4.29 -8.59 3.61
N SER A 64 4.58 -9.88 3.51
CA SER A 64 5.89 -10.46 3.79
C SER A 64 6.50 -11.03 2.53
N CYS A 65 7.81 -11.02 2.42
CA CYS A 65 8.49 -11.61 1.27
C CYS A 65 8.29 -13.13 1.29
N PRO A 66 7.89 -13.75 0.16
CA PRO A 66 7.66 -15.19 0.11
C PRO A 66 8.92 -16.04 0.34
N GLU A 67 10.12 -15.48 0.14
CA GLU A 67 11.38 -16.21 0.31
C GLU A 67 11.97 -16.12 1.72
N CYS A 68 11.94 -14.93 2.33
CA CYS A 68 12.63 -14.69 3.61
C CYS A 68 11.70 -14.33 4.77
N ALA A 69 10.39 -14.23 4.53
CA ALA A 69 9.38 -13.77 5.49
C ALA A 69 9.61 -12.37 6.09
N ALA A 70 10.54 -11.57 5.55
CA ALA A 70 10.71 -10.19 5.98
C ALA A 70 9.55 -9.33 5.46
N HIS A 71 9.05 -8.41 6.30
CA HIS A 71 7.99 -7.49 5.90
C HIS A 71 8.47 -6.51 4.82
N LEU A 72 7.63 -6.31 3.81
CA LEU A 72 7.86 -5.32 2.78
C LEU A 72 7.55 -3.92 3.33
N HIS A 73 8.37 -2.94 2.97
CA HIS A 73 8.10 -1.55 3.31
C HIS A 73 6.96 -1.00 2.43
N PRO A 74 6.08 -0.10 2.92
CA PRO A 74 4.99 0.46 2.12
C PRO A 74 5.44 1.12 0.81
N SER A 75 6.61 1.75 0.79
CA SER A 75 7.17 2.32 -0.45
C SER A 75 7.55 1.24 -1.47
N ASP A 76 8.02 0.09 -1.02
CA ASP A 76 8.36 -1.02 -1.90
C ASP A 76 7.10 -1.62 -2.49
N ILE A 77 6.04 -1.76 -1.70
CA ILE A 77 4.71 -2.18 -2.16
C ILE A 77 4.18 -1.20 -3.21
N ARG A 78 4.29 0.12 -2.98
CA ARG A 78 3.92 1.15 -3.97
C ARG A 78 4.65 0.98 -5.30
N ASN A 79 5.97 0.81 -5.24
CA ASN A 79 6.80 0.65 -6.43
C ASN A 79 6.44 -0.65 -7.16
N LEU A 80 6.36 -1.79 -6.46
CA LEU A 80 5.97 -3.07 -7.03
C LEU A 80 4.61 -3.02 -7.72
N VAL A 81 3.65 -2.29 -7.15
CA VAL A 81 2.30 -2.17 -7.73
C VAL A 81 2.29 -1.35 -9.05
N GLY A 82 3.35 -0.60 -9.35
CA GLY A 82 3.63 -0.09 -10.70
C GLY A 82 2.48 0.70 -11.33
N GLY A 83 1.83 1.58 -10.57
CA GLY A 83 0.76 2.45 -11.08
C GLY A 83 -0.66 1.89 -11.05
N ARG A 84 -0.91 0.68 -10.52
CA ARG A 84 -2.30 0.21 -10.25
C ARG A 84 -2.92 0.92 -9.05
N THR A 85 -3.47 2.11 -9.30
CA THR A 85 -4.05 3.01 -8.28
C THR A 85 -5.10 2.32 -7.40
N ALA A 86 -5.99 1.51 -7.97
CA ALA A 86 -7.03 0.83 -7.19
C ALA A 86 -6.47 -0.17 -6.15
N LEU A 87 -5.35 -0.85 -6.44
CA LEU A 87 -4.71 -1.76 -5.50
C LEU A 87 -4.02 -1.01 -4.37
N ILE A 88 -3.32 0.08 -4.70
CA ILE A 88 -2.65 0.88 -3.67
C ILE A 88 -3.65 1.60 -2.77
N GLU A 89 -4.73 2.15 -3.31
CA GLU A 89 -5.82 2.74 -2.53
C GLU A 89 -6.41 1.73 -1.54
N LYS A 90 -6.64 0.49 -2.00
CA LYS A 90 -7.11 -0.61 -1.15
C LYS A 90 -6.11 -0.91 -0.03
N TYR A 91 -4.83 -1.07 -0.38
CA TYR A 91 -3.76 -1.31 0.60
C TYR A 91 -3.68 -0.20 1.66
N GLU A 92 -3.68 1.06 1.23
CA GLU A 92 -3.60 2.22 2.13
C GLU A 92 -4.84 2.33 3.03
N GLN A 93 -6.03 2.08 2.48
CA GLN A 93 -7.28 2.07 3.25
C GLN A 93 -7.23 1.01 4.37
N PHE A 94 -6.82 -0.23 4.06
CA PHE A 94 -6.70 -1.26 5.09
C PHE A 94 -5.56 -0.98 6.07
N SER A 95 -4.45 -0.39 5.60
CA SER A 95 -3.30 -0.06 6.45
C SER A 95 -3.68 1.00 7.48
N LEU A 96 -4.30 2.09 7.03
CA LEU A 96 -4.85 3.12 7.90
C LEU A 96 -5.89 2.54 8.85
N ARG A 97 -6.80 1.70 8.34
CA ARG A 97 -7.81 1.07 9.18
C ARG A 97 -7.21 0.23 10.31
N ARG A 98 -6.21 -0.60 10.01
CA ARG A 98 -5.51 -1.42 11.00
C ARG A 98 -4.77 -0.55 12.02
N TYR A 99 -4.03 0.47 11.57
CA TYR A 99 -3.32 1.38 12.46
C TYR A 99 -4.29 2.08 13.42
N LEU A 100 -5.37 2.64 12.88
CA LEU A 100 -6.38 3.35 13.64
C LEU A 100 -7.16 2.46 14.64
N MET A 101 -7.19 1.15 14.44
CA MET A 101 -7.73 0.21 15.45
C MET A 101 -6.83 0.08 16.68
N THR A 102 -5.54 0.43 16.59
CA THR A 102 -4.62 0.43 17.73
C THR A 102 -4.74 1.70 18.58
N GLU A 103 -5.25 2.79 18.00
CA GLU A 103 -5.46 4.07 18.66
C GLU A 103 -6.75 4.04 19.51
N CYS A 104 -6.60 4.16 20.83
CA CYS A 104 -7.71 4.03 21.79
C CYS A 104 -8.80 5.11 21.65
N ASP A 105 -8.46 6.27 21.09
CA ASP A 105 -9.36 7.40 20.87
C ASP A 105 -10.05 7.38 19.50
N THR A 106 -9.73 6.41 18.65
CA THR A 106 -10.36 6.32 17.34
C THR A 106 -11.77 5.76 17.42
N ARG A 107 -12.72 6.44 16.79
CA ARG A 107 -14.10 6.00 16.62
C ARG A 107 -14.47 5.94 15.15
N TRP A 108 -14.86 4.76 14.72
CA TRP A 108 -15.37 4.52 13.37
C TRP A 108 -16.85 4.87 13.30
N CYS A 109 -17.24 5.49 12.20
CA CYS A 109 -18.64 5.69 11.86
C CYS A 109 -19.33 4.30 11.78
N PRO A 110 -20.47 4.10 12.46
CA PRO A 110 -21.17 2.82 12.47
C PRO A 110 -21.96 2.53 11.18
N ALA A 111 -22.10 3.51 10.29
CA ALA A 111 -22.84 3.34 9.04
C ALA A 111 -22.16 2.31 8.12
N PRO A 112 -22.95 1.45 7.45
CA PRO A 112 -22.41 0.48 6.49
C PRO A 112 -21.64 1.20 5.38
N ASP A 113 -20.51 0.64 4.97
CA ASP A 113 -19.66 1.12 3.88
C ASP A 113 -19.16 2.58 3.98
N CYS A 114 -19.22 3.18 5.19
CA CYS A 114 -18.77 4.55 5.40
C CYS A 114 -17.25 4.66 5.55
N GLY A 115 -16.63 3.87 6.42
CA GLY A 115 -15.17 3.93 6.62
C GLY A 115 -14.63 5.30 7.08
N TYR A 116 -15.49 6.21 7.55
CA TYR A 116 -15.07 7.44 8.23
C TYR A 116 -14.64 7.11 9.65
N ALA A 117 -13.56 7.72 10.12
CA ALA A 117 -13.08 7.60 11.49
C ALA A 117 -12.68 8.98 12.02
N VAL A 118 -12.86 9.18 13.32
CA VAL A 118 -12.43 10.38 14.03
C VAL A 118 -11.57 9.96 15.22
N ILE A 119 -10.49 10.68 15.46
CA ILE A 119 -9.68 10.56 16.69
C ILE A 119 -10.15 11.66 17.63
N ALA A 120 -10.92 11.29 18.66
CA ALA A 120 -11.49 12.24 19.60
C ALA A 120 -10.73 12.18 20.93
N THR A 121 -9.72 13.02 21.06
CA THR A 121 -8.89 13.09 22.27
C THR A 121 -9.61 13.82 23.40
N ALA A 122 -9.28 13.44 24.65
CA ALA A 122 -9.73 14.12 25.87
C ALA A 122 -11.27 14.22 26.08
N CYS A 123 -12.04 13.26 25.55
CA CYS A 123 -13.48 13.19 25.79
C CYS A 123 -13.79 12.56 27.16
N ALA A 124 -14.01 13.38 28.20
CA ALA A 124 -14.40 12.90 29.53
C ALA A 124 -15.89 12.51 29.65
N ALA A 125 -16.71 12.78 28.62
CA ALA A 125 -18.15 12.54 28.59
C ALA A 125 -18.56 11.72 27.35
N CYS A 126 -19.86 11.57 27.10
CA CYS A 126 -20.44 10.95 25.89
C CYS A 126 -20.82 12.03 24.84
N PRO A 127 -19.86 12.70 24.15
CA PRO A 127 -20.20 13.67 23.13
C PRO A 127 -20.83 12.97 21.91
N GLN A 128 -21.79 13.66 21.29
CA GLN A 128 -22.30 13.29 19.99
C GLN A 128 -21.29 13.67 18.91
N LEU A 129 -20.89 12.70 18.11
CA LEU A 129 -20.04 12.85 16.94
C LEU A 129 -20.91 12.84 15.69
N LYS A 130 -20.50 13.60 14.67
CA LYS A 130 -21.15 13.61 13.36
C LYS A 130 -20.16 13.11 12.32
N CYS A 131 -20.60 12.16 11.50
CA CYS A 131 -19.85 11.76 10.32
C CYS A 131 -19.86 12.91 9.30
N GLU A 132 -18.68 13.42 8.96
CA GLU A 132 -18.51 14.54 8.03
C GLU A 132 -18.47 14.13 6.56
N ARG A 133 -18.61 12.83 6.27
CA ARG A 133 -18.78 12.36 4.90
C ARG A 133 -20.13 12.86 4.37
N GLU A 134 -20.08 13.56 3.23
CA GLU A 134 -21.23 14.20 2.58
C GLU A 134 -22.40 13.23 2.33
N SER A 135 -22.11 11.97 1.99
CA SER A 135 -23.10 10.93 1.71
C SER A 135 -23.61 10.16 2.93
N CYS A 136 -23.10 10.43 4.13
CA CYS A 136 -23.42 9.64 5.34
C CYS A 136 -24.13 10.46 6.41
N GLY A 137 -23.50 11.51 6.93
CA GLY A 137 -24.10 12.39 7.95
C GLY A 137 -24.53 11.71 9.27
N THR A 138 -24.22 10.43 9.48
CA THR A 138 -24.66 9.66 10.66
C THR A 138 -24.11 10.27 11.95
N LEU A 139 -24.99 10.36 12.95
CA LEU A 139 -24.64 10.79 14.30
C LEU A 139 -24.38 9.56 15.18
N PHE A 140 -23.31 9.59 15.96
CA PHE A 140 -22.93 8.48 16.83
C PHE A 140 -22.24 8.97 18.11
N CYS A 141 -22.31 8.17 19.18
CA CYS A 141 -21.67 8.50 20.45
C CYS A 141 -20.23 7.99 20.48
N TYR A 142 -19.31 8.80 21.06
CA TYR A 142 -17.94 8.38 21.30
C TYR A 142 -17.85 7.11 22.17
N HIS A 143 -18.71 6.92 23.18
CA HIS A 143 -18.69 5.74 24.05
C HIS A 143 -19.69 4.65 23.63
N CYS A 144 -20.95 5.03 23.36
CA CYS A 144 -22.05 4.07 23.26
C CYS A 144 -22.17 3.40 21.87
N LYS A 145 -21.47 3.92 20.85
CA LYS A 145 -21.53 3.49 19.43
C LYS A 145 -22.91 3.61 18.75
N VAL A 146 -24.00 3.67 19.51
CA VAL A 146 -25.38 3.93 19.08
C VAL A 146 -26.01 4.88 20.11
N CYS A 147 -26.55 6.01 19.68
CA CYS A 147 -27.46 6.79 20.52
C CYS A 147 -28.87 6.24 20.28
N GLU A 148 -29.37 5.41 21.19
CA GLU A 148 -30.82 5.21 21.30
C GLU A 148 -31.41 6.48 21.91
N PHE A 149 -32.42 7.05 21.25
CA PHE A 149 -33.24 8.15 21.76
C PHE A 149 -34.51 7.59 22.38
#